data_AF-A0A967L803-F1
#
_entry.id   AF-A0A967L803-F1
#
_cell.length_a   1.000
_cell.length_b   1.000
_cell.length_c   1.000
_cell.angle_alpha   90.00
_cell.angle_beta   90.00
_cell.angle_gamma   90.00
#
_symmetry.space_group_name_H-M   'P 1'
#
loop_
_entity.id
_entity.type
_entity.pdbx_description
1 polymer ?
#
loop_
_entity_poly.entity_id
_entity_poly.type
_entity_poly.pdbx_seq_one_letter_code
_entity_poly.pdbx_strand_id
1 'polypeptide(L)' 'GQVGPSIVDGEWHHVAVVREYAAGANGEIRSYIDGQLVHTISMTVGGEGDWNMGVNPETLQIGDHLDRFT' A
#
# COMPACT_ATOMS: atom_id res chain seq x y z
N GLY A 1 0.66 -10.35 -15.47
CA GLY A 1 0.54 -9.08 -14.75
C GLY A 1 1.61 -8.14 -15.26
N GLN A 2 1.31 -6.86 -15.38
CA GLN A 2 2.34 -5.86 -15.65
C GLN A 2 3.33 -5.86 -14.46
N VAL A 3 4.61 -5.96 -14.76
CA VAL A 3 5.68 -5.83 -13.76
C VAL A 3 6.17 -4.40 -13.86
N GLY A 4 6.12 -3.65 -12.76
CA GLY A 4 6.66 -2.29 -12.69
C GLY A 4 8.19 -2.27 -12.89
N PRO A 5 8.79 -1.07 -12.99
CA PRO A 5 10.25 -0.95 -13.03
C PRO A 5 10.90 -1.60 -11.79
N SER A 6 12.17 -1.97 -11.92
CA SER A 6 12.97 -2.36 -10.76
C SER A 6 13.01 -1.18 -9.77
N ILE A 7 12.95 -1.47 -8.48
CA ILE A 7 13.07 -0.47 -7.40
C ILE A 7 14.31 -0.70 -6.52
N VAL A 8 15.15 -1.66 -6.91
CA VAL A 8 16.35 -2.10 -6.19
C VAL A 8 17.61 -1.96 -7.05
N ASP A 9 17.57 -1.09 -8.06
CA ASP A 9 18.67 -0.84 -9.01
C ASP A 9 19.70 0.19 -8.50
N GLY A 10 19.47 0.77 -7.32
CA GLY A 10 20.37 1.74 -6.69
C GLY A 10 20.03 3.20 -7.01
N GLU A 11 18.97 3.47 -7.77
CA GLU A 11 18.45 4.81 -7.99
C GLU A 11 17.37 5.18 -6.96
N TRP A 12 17.12 6.49 -6.79
CA TRP A 12 16.04 6.97 -5.95
C TRP A 12 14.70 6.83 -6.70
N HIS A 13 13.77 6.11 -6.10
CA HIS A 13 12.40 6.00 -6.60
C HIS A 13 11.40 6.64 -5.65
N HIS A 14 10.37 7.27 -6.23
CA HIS A 14 9.21 7.74 -5.50
C HIS A 14 8.09 6.71 -5.58
N VAL A 15 7.70 6.13 -4.44
CA VAL A 15 6.64 5.12 -4.37
C VAL A 15 5.42 5.70 -3.67
N ALA A 16 4.25 5.55 -4.29
CA ALA A 16 2.97 5.96 -3.71
C ALA A 16 1.94 4.84 -3.80
N VAL A 17 1.16 4.65 -2.73
CA VAL A 17 0.02 3.72 -2.69
C VAL A 17 -1.22 4.51 -2.28
N VAL A 18 -2.27 4.39 -3.08
CA VAL A 18 -3.56 5.06 -2.86
C VAL A 18 -4.62 4.00 -2.64
N ARG A 19 -5.34 4.11 -1.52
CA ARG A 19 -6.52 3.28 -1.24
C ARG A 19 -7.77 4.13 -1.41
N GLU A 20 -8.63 3.70 -2.32
CA GLU A 20 -9.97 4.23 -2.50
C GLU A 20 -10.96 3.32 -1.78
N TYR A 21 -11.45 3.81 -0.63
CA TYR A 21 -12.44 3.11 0.15
C TYR A 21 -13.84 3.49 -0.33
N ALA A 22 -14.63 2.50 -0.77
CA ALA A 22 -16.00 2.71 -1.23
C ALA A 22 -16.92 1.64 -0.62
N ALA A 23 -17.40 1.86 0.61
CA ALA A 23 -18.30 0.93 1.31
C ALA A 23 -19.51 0.54 0.43
N GLY A 24 -19.72 -0.77 0.23
CA GLY A 24 -20.83 -1.29 -0.58
C GLY A 24 -20.64 -1.16 -2.10
N ALA A 25 -19.44 -0.78 -2.57
CA ALA A 25 -19.09 -0.72 -3.99
C ALA A 25 -17.74 -1.45 -4.26
N ASN A 26 -17.20 -1.33 -5.48
CA ASN A 26 -15.86 -1.81 -5.78
C ASN A 26 -14.85 -0.72 -5.39
N GLY A 27 -14.17 -0.87 -4.25
CA GLY A 27 -13.01 -0.04 -3.90
C GLY A 27 -11.77 -0.49 -4.66
N GLU A 28 -10.70 0.30 -4.63
CA GLU A 28 -9.45 -0.04 -5.32
C GLU A 28 -8.22 0.36 -4.51
N ILE A 29 -7.14 -0.40 -4.67
CA ILE A 29 -5.79 0.00 -4.26
C ILE A 29 -4.95 0.19 -5.52
N ARG A 30 -4.34 1.37 -5.66
CA ARG A 30 -3.49 1.74 -6.80
C ARG A 30 -2.07 2.00 -6.31
N SER A 31 -1.09 1.41 -6.99
CA SER A 31 0.33 1.58 -6.69
C SER A 31 1.04 2.30 -7.82
N TYR A 32 1.88 3.26 -7.46
CA TYR A 32 2.63 4.10 -8.38
C TYR A 32 4.12 4.06 -8.08
N ILE A 33 4.95 3.98 -9.12
CA ILE A 33 6.41 4.15 -9.05
C ILE A 33 6.78 5.31 -9.98
N ASP A 34 7.47 6.31 -9.46
CA ASP A 34 7.87 7.54 -10.17
C ASP A 34 6.69 8.23 -10.88
N GLY A 35 5.52 8.15 -10.26
CA GLY A 35 4.26 8.72 -10.78
C GLY A 35 3.54 7.84 -11.81
N GLN A 36 4.12 6.72 -12.25
CA GLN A 36 3.48 5.79 -13.17
C GLN A 36 2.64 4.75 -12.42
N LEU A 37 1.40 4.51 -12.85
CA LEU A 37 0.55 3.45 -12.31
C LEU A 37 1.12 2.09 -12.70
N VAL A 38 1.54 1.29 -11.71
CA VAL A 38 2.15 -0.03 -11.95
C VAL A 38 1.23 -1.18 -11.57
N HIS A 39 0.25 -0.94 -10.69
CA HIS A 39 -0.69 -1.97 -10.26
C HIS A 39 -2.00 -1.40 -9.75
N THR A 40 -3.11 -2.10 -10.04
CA THR A 40 -4.43 -1.85 -9.47
C THR A 40 -5.01 -3.16 -8.95
N ILE A 41 -5.46 -3.14 -7.69
CA ILE A 41 -6.20 -4.23 -7.05
C ILE A 41 -7.63 -3.72 -6.84
N SER A 42 -8.60 -4.32 -7.51
CA SER A 42 -10.01 -4.05 -7.24
C SER A 42 -10.48 -4.90 -6.06
N MET A 43 -11.20 -4.28 -5.12
CA MET A 43 -11.74 -4.88 -3.92
C MET A 43 -13.26 -4.79 -3.95
N THR A 44 -13.95 -5.94 -3.94
CA THR A 44 -15.40 -5.97 -3.72
C THR A 44 -15.66 -5.88 -2.21
N VAL A 45 -16.05 -4.71 -1.69
CA VAL A 45 -16.40 -4.57 -0.27
C VAL A 45 -17.85 -5.00 -0.06
N GLY A 46 -18.02 -6.29 0.22
CA GLY A 46 -19.33 -6.95 0.33
C GLY A 46 -19.65 -7.64 1.66
N GLY A 47 -18.77 -7.63 2.65
CA GLY A 47 -19.08 -8.21 3.97
C GLY A 47 -17.85 -8.47 4.82
N GLU A 48 -17.94 -8.13 6.11
CA GLU A 48 -17.15 -8.50 7.31
C GLU A 48 -15.59 -8.60 7.22
N GLY A 49 -14.98 -8.34 6.06
CA GLY A 49 -13.54 -8.21 5.83
C GLY A 49 -13.13 -6.77 5.53
N ASP A 50 -13.90 -5.80 6.02
CA ASP A 50 -13.46 -4.41 6.07
C ASP A 50 -12.34 -4.33 7.11
N TRP A 51 -11.11 -4.56 6.65
CA TRP A 51 -9.91 -4.30 7.43
C TRP A 51 -9.98 -2.84 7.87
N ASN A 52 -10.42 -2.64 9.11
CA ASN A 52 -10.53 -1.33 9.73
C ASN A 52 -9.12 -0.79 9.93
N MET A 53 -8.55 -0.19 8.88
CA MET A 53 -7.23 0.44 8.88
C MET A 53 -7.18 1.71 9.75
N GLY A 54 -8.26 2.02 10.48
CA GLY A 54 -8.39 3.18 11.36
C GLY A 54 -8.01 2.92 12.81
N VAL A 55 -7.67 1.69 13.19
CA VAL A 55 -7.19 1.40 14.55
C VAL A 55 -6.14 0.29 14.53
N ASN A 56 -4.89 0.66 14.25
CA ASN A 56 -3.75 -0.14 14.68
C ASN A 56 -3.25 0.48 16.00
N PRO A 57 -3.36 -0.21 17.16
CA PRO A 57 -2.83 0.30 18.42
C PRO A 57 -1.29 0.36 18.42
N GLU A 58 -0.65 -0.38 17.50
CA GLU A 58 0.80 -0.42 17.36
C GLU A 58 1.34 0.78 16.58
N THR A 59 2.60 1.12 16.84
CA THR A 59 3.30 2.19 16.13
C THR A 59 3.52 1.83 14.66
N LEU A 60 3.54 2.85 13.78
CA LEU A 60 4.01 2.68 12.41
C LEU A 60 5.45 2.14 12.43
N GLN A 61 5.66 0.99 11.80
CA GLN A 61 6.97 0.39 11.65
C GLN A 61 7.51 0.67 10.25
N ILE A 62 8.75 1.17 10.18
CA ILE A 62 9.47 1.39 8.93
C ILE A 62 10.81 0.66 9.06
N GLY A 63 11.12 -0.25 8.13
CA GLY A 63 12.30 -1.12 8.22
C GLY A 63 12.09 -2.34 9.12
N ASP A 64 13.16 -2.83 9.73
CA ASP A 64 13.23 -4.04 10.56
C ASP A 64 13.01 -3.80 12.07
N HIS A 65 12.61 -2.58 12.46
CA HIS A 65 12.07 -2.20 13.77
C HIS A 65 12.61 -2.96 15.02
N LEU A 66 13.48 -2.45 15.90
CA LEU A 66 14.10 -1.14 16.12
C LEU A 66 15.03 -1.25 17.37
N ASP A 67 16.29 -1.71 17.27
CA ASP A 67 17.24 -1.73 18.41
C ASP A 67 17.89 -0.34 18.61
N ARG A 68 17.13 0.61 19.17
CA ARG A 68 17.57 2.02 19.24
C ARG A 68 18.07 2.50 20.63
N PHE A 69 18.11 1.69 21.68
CA PHE A 69 18.80 2.08 22.94
C PHE A 69 19.43 0.90 23.71
N THR A 70 20.39 0.21 23.11
CA THR A 70 21.40 -0.59 23.85
C THR A 70 22.79 -0.23 23.39
#